data_AF-D1A6L1-F1
#
_entry.id   AF-D1A6L1-F1
#
_cell.length_a   1.000
_cell.length_b   1.000
_cell.length_c   1.000
_cell.angle_alpha   90.00
_cell.angle_beta   90.00
_cell.angle_gamma   90.00
#
_symmetry.space_group_name_H-M   'P 1'
#
loop_
_entity.id
_entity.type
_entity.pdbx_description
1 polymer ?
#
loop_
_entity_poly.entity_id
_entity_poly.type
_entity_poly.pdbx_seq_one_letter_code
_entity_poly.pdbx_strand_id
1 'polypeptide(L)'
;MIPASTLSRVWEEARRIGLSPEQQLSPLAGRPYDLRHACATLLLNSGVPPKEAARRLGHSVDVLWKVYAGCMDGDEERINRLIERALAA
;
A
#
# COMPACT_ATOMS: atom_id res chain seq x y z
N MET A 1 10.34 -18.41 16.59
CA MET A 1 10.01 -16.98 16.43
C MET A 1 11.29 -16.25 16.07
N ILE A 2 11.31 -15.44 15.00
CA ILE A 2 12.51 -14.68 14.62
C ILE A 2 12.61 -13.43 15.52
N PRO A 3 13.77 -13.14 16.15
CA PRO A 3 13.94 -11.92 16.94
C PRO A 3 13.73 -10.67 16.09
N ALA A 4 13.10 -9.64 16.67
CA ALA A 4 12.88 -8.36 15.98
C ALA A 4 14.20 -7.73 15.50
N SER A 5 15.27 -7.85 16.28
CA SER A 5 16.62 -7.39 15.92
C SER A 5 17.18 -8.07 14.67
N THR A 6 16.89 -9.36 14.47
CA THR A 6 17.29 -10.09 13.27
C THR A 6 16.55 -9.56 12.05
N LEU A 7 15.24 -9.31 12.17
CA LEU A 7 14.44 -8.76 11.09
C LEU A 7 14.89 -7.35 10.71
N SER A 8 15.18 -6.48 11.69
CA SER A 8 15.67 -5.12 11.44
C SER A 8 17.01 -5.11 10.70
N ARG A 9 17.97 -5.97 11.10
CA ARG A 9 19.28 -6.05 10.44
C ARG A 9 19.18 -6.48 8.98
N VAL A 10 18.41 -7.54 8.73
CA VAL A 10 18.20 -8.03 7.35
C VAL A 10 17.47 -6.98 6.51
N TRP A 11 16.55 -6.23 7.12
CA TRP A 11 15.84 -5.15 6.45
C TRP A 11 16.76 -3.99 6.03
N GLU A 12 17.65 -3.55 6.91
CA GLU A 12 18.67 -2.54 6.58
C GLU A 12 19.58 -2.99 5.44
N GLU A 13 19.96 -4.26 5.43
CA GLU A 13 20.74 -4.85 4.34
C GLU A 13 19.96 -4.86 3.02
N ALA A 14 18.70 -5.28 3.04
CA ALA A 14 17.82 -5.24 1.87
C ALA A 14 17.65 -3.81 1.31
N ARG A 15 17.49 -2.81 2.18
CA ARG A 15 17.43 -1.39 1.76
C ARG A 15 18.71 -0.94 1.07
N ARG A 16 19.89 -1.37 1.56
CA ARG A 16 21.17 -1.04 0.92
C ARG A 16 21.33 -1.62 -0.48
N ILE A 17 20.75 -2.79 -0.72
CA ILE A 17 20.81 -3.47 -2.02
C ILE A 17 19.78 -2.89 -3.00
N GLY A 18 18.57 -2.59 -2.53
CA GLY A 18 17.42 -2.25 -3.39
C GLY A 18 17.18 -0.76 -3.64
N LEU A 19 17.76 0.14 -2.84
CA LEU A 19 17.51 1.59 -2.92
C LEU A 19 18.76 2.37 -3.34
N SER A 20 18.58 3.48 -4.04
CA SER A 20 19.67 4.43 -4.31
C SER A 20 20.19 5.07 -3.01
N PRO A 21 21.42 5.63 -3.00
CA PRO A 21 21.94 6.33 -1.82
C PRO A 21 21.00 7.43 -1.30
N GLU A 22 20.37 8.20 -2.19
CA GLU A 22 19.42 9.26 -1.83
C GLU A 22 18.15 8.69 -1.22
N GLN A 23 17.64 7.58 -1.76
CA GLN A 23 16.46 6.88 -1.24
C GLN A 23 16.73 6.23 0.12
N GLN A 24 17.93 5.70 0.36
CA GLN A 24 18.32 5.14 1.65
C GLN A 24 18.33 6.20 2.77
N LEU A 25 18.78 7.40 2.45
CA LEU A 25 18.78 8.56 3.36
C LEU A 25 17.36 9.11 3.61
N SER A 26 16.41 8.79 2.74
CA SER A 26 15.01 9.19 2.90
C SER A 26 14.25 8.27 3.87
N PRO A 27 13.06 8.69 4.35
CA PRO A 27 12.17 7.83 5.13
C PRO A 27 11.60 6.61 4.36
N LEU A 28 11.87 6.50 3.06
CA LEU A 28 11.32 5.44 2.20
C LEU A 28 11.67 4.04 2.74
N ALA A 29 10.63 3.22 2.90
CA ALA A 29 10.74 1.83 3.34
C ALA A 29 11.51 1.70 4.66
N GLY A 30 11.39 2.67 5.57
CA GLY A 30 12.13 2.70 6.83
C GLY A 30 11.86 1.50 7.74
N ARG A 31 10.69 0.87 7.61
CA ARG A 31 10.32 -0.37 8.33
C ARG A 31 9.85 -1.45 7.36
N PRO A 32 10.03 -2.74 7.68
CA PRO A 32 9.46 -3.83 6.89
C PRO A 32 7.95 -3.69 6.69
N TYR A 33 7.25 -3.17 7.70
CA TYR A 33 5.80 -2.98 7.67
C TYR A 33 5.35 -1.94 6.62
N ASP A 34 6.23 -1.04 6.19
CA ASP A 34 5.90 -0.04 5.17
C ASP A 34 5.65 -0.70 3.80
N LEU A 35 6.21 -1.89 3.53
CA LEU A 35 5.88 -2.68 2.34
C LEU A 35 4.42 -3.12 2.32
N ARG A 36 3.86 -3.43 3.49
CA ARG A 36 2.45 -3.81 3.61
C ARG A 36 1.56 -2.61 3.30
N HIS A 37 1.97 -1.42 3.74
CA HIS A 37 1.28 -0.18 3.36
C HIS A 37 1.35 0.07 1.86
N ALA A 38 2.53 -0.05 1.25
CA ALA A 38 2.70 0.11 -0.19
C ALA A 38 1.86 -0.90 -1.00
N CYS A 39 1.79 -2.15 -0.55
CA CYS A 39 0.96 -3.18 -1.19
C CYS A 39 -0.54 -2.83 -1.13
N ALA A 40 -1.04 -2.35 0.00
CA ALA A 40 -2.43 -1.92 0.14
C ALA A 40 -2.77 -0.76 -0.80
N THR A 41 -1.93 0.28 -0.81
CA THR A 41 -2.06 1.42 -1.72
C THR A 41 -2.04 0.99 -3.18
N LEU A 42 -1.10 0.11 -3.56
CA LEU A 42 -1.01 -0.41 -4.93
C LEU A 42 -2.29 -1.13 -5.37
N LEU A 43 -2.83 -2.01 -4.52
CA LEU A 43 -4.06 -2.74 -4.83
C LEU A 43 -5.24 -1.78 -5.06
N LEU A 44 -5.42 -0.81 -4.15
CA LEU A 44 -6.50 0.17 -4.24
C LEU A 44 -6.37 1.05 -5.50
N ASN A 45 -5.18 1.59 -5.75
CA ASN A 45 -4.93 2.47 -6.91
C ASN A 45 -5.01 1.70 -8.24
N SER A 46 -4.77 0.39 -8.23
CA SER A 46 -5.00 -0.48 -9.40
C SER A 46 -6.48 -0.80 -9.64
N GLY A 47 -7.39 -0.28 -8.81
CA GLY A 47 -8.83 -0.50 -8.93
C GLY A 47 -9.31 -1.83 -8.35
N VAL A 48 -8.50 -2.53 -7.54
CA VAL A 48 -8.94 -3.75 -6.86
C VAL A 48 -10.05 -3.39 -5.87
N PRO A 49 -11.20 -4.08 -5.88
CA PRO A 49 -12.27 -3.80 -4.94
C PRO A 49 -11.80 -3.87 -3.48
N PRO A 50 -12.18 -2.91 -2.61
CA PRO A 50 -11.73 -2.87 -1.21
C PRO A 50 -11.93 -4.18 -0.44
N LYS A 51 -13.04 -4.89 -0.71
CA LYS A 51 -13.31 -6.21 -0.11
C LYS A 51 -12.27 -7.27 -0.48
N GLU A 52 -11.85 -7.29 -1.74
CA GLU A 52 -10.83 -8.23 -2.24
C GLU A 52 -9.43 -7.84 -1.76
N ALA A 53 -9.11 -6.53 -1.74
CA ALA A 53 -7.87 -6.04 -1.17
C ALA A 53 -7.74 -6.40 0.33
N ALA A 54 -8.79 -6.17 1.12
CA ALA A 54 -8.83 -6.54 2.53
C ALA A 54 -8.66 -8.06 2.75
N ARG A 55 -9.31 -8.88 1.93
CA ARG A 55 -9.17 -10.35 1.94
C ARG A 55 -7.72 -10.78 1.67
N ARG A 56 -7.06 -10.21 0.66
CA ARG A 56 -5.66 -10.51 0.33
C ARG A 56 -4.68 -10.08 1.42
N LEU A 57 -4.98 -8.96 2.07
CA LEU A 57 -4.18 -8.46 3.18
C LEU A 57 -4.47 -9.21 4.49
N GLY A 58 -5.61 -9.90 4.60
CA GLY A 58 -5.98 -10.69 5.77
C GLY A 58 -6.53 -9.84 6.92
N HIS A 59 -7.29 -8.79 6.60
CA HIS A 59 -8.01 -7.97 7.60
C HIS A 59 -9.41 -7.60 7.11
N SER A 60 -10.21 -6.96 7.97
CA SER A 60 -11.54 -6.48 7.59
C SER A 60 -11.47 -5.25 6.69
N VAL A 61 -12.58 -4.94 6.01
CA VAL A 61 -12.72 -3.73 5.19
C VAL A 61 -12.71 -2.47 6.07
N ASP A 62 -13.21 -2.55 7.30
CA ASP A 62 -13.16 -1.43 8.26
C ASP A 62 -11.72 -1.04 8.61
N VAL A 63 -10.85 -2.05 8.81
CA VAL A 63 -9.42 -1.82 9.04
C VAL A 63 -8.77 -1.23 7.79
N LEU A 64 -9.16 -1.69 6.60
CA LEU A 64 -8.66 -1.13 5.35
C LEU A 64 -8.98 0.37 5.26
N TRP A 65 -10.23 0.77 5.51
CA TRP A 65 -10.64 2.17 5.45
C TRP A 65 -9.96 3.02 6.51
N LYS A 66 -9.93 2.56 7.77
CA LYS A 66 -9.31 3.30 8.87
C LYS A 66 -7.83 3.60 8.62
N VAL A 67 -7.12 2.70 7.92
CA VAL A 67 -5.67 2.78 7.74
C VAL A 67 -5.28 3.38 6.38
N TYR A 68 -6.12 3.24 5.34
CA TYR A 68 -5.76 3.56 3.95
C TYR A 68 -6.70 4.53 3.23
N ALA A 69 -7.67 5.14 3.90
CA ALA A 69 -8.62 6.06 3.26
C ALA A 69 -7.95 7.24 2.52
N GLY A 70 -6.78 7.70 2.98
CA GLY A 70 -6.03 8.79 2.34
C GLY A 70 -5.23 8.39 1.09
N CYS A 71 -5.30 7.13 0.65
CA CYS A 71 -4.55 6.69 -0.54
C CYS A 71 -5.31 6.88 -1.87
N MET A 72 -6.58 7.31 -1.82
CA MET A 72 -7.48 7.43 -2.97
C MET A 72 -7.43 8.81 -3.64
N ASP A 73 -6.39 9.61 -3.42
CA ASP A 73 -6.30 10.95 -4.04
C ASP A 73 -6.31 10.84 -5.58
N GLY A 74 -7.26 11.53 -6.23
CA GLY A 74 -7.50 11.47 -7.68
C GLY A 74 -8.47 10.36 -8.14
N ASP A 75 -9.02 9.56 -7.21
CA ASP A 75 -10.04 8.58 -7.53
C ASP A 75 -11.41 9.21 -7.82
N GLU A 76 -11.70 10.41 -7.35
CA GLU A 76 -12.99 11.07 -7.56
C GLU A 76 -13.27 11.26 -9.06
N GLU A 77 -12.35 11.89 -9.81
CA GLU A 77 -12.53 12.06 -11.26
C GLU A 77 -12.54 10.73 -12.00
N ARG A 78 -11.76 9.74 -11.54
CA ARG A 78 -11.74 8.39 -12.12
C ARG A 78 -13.08 7.68 -11.93
N ILE A 79 -13.63 7.74 -10.72
CA ILE A 79 -14.91 7.12 -10.35
C ILE A 79 -16.06 7.83 -11.05
N ASN A 80 -16.05 9.16 -11.10
CA ASN A 80 -17.07 9.93 -11.82
C ASN A 80 -17.12 9.54 -13.30
N ARG A 81 -15.96 9.42 -13.98
CA ARG A 81 -15.91 8.91 -15.37
C ARG A 81 -16.46 7.49 -15.52
N LEU A 82 -16.26 6.61 -14.53
CA LEU A 82 -16.82 5.25 -14.56
C LEU A 82 -18.34 5.28 -14.40
N ILE A 83 -18.87 6.13 -13.51
CA ILE A 83 -20.32 6.33 -13.30
C ILE A 83 -20.95 6.90 -14.57
N GLU A 84 -20.37 7.95 -15.15
CA GLU A 84 -20.84 8.57 -16.40
C GLU A 84 -20.93 7.54 -17.54
N ARG A 85 -19.90 6.69 -17.70
CA ARG A 85 -19.90 5.61 -18.70
C ARG A 85 -20.99 4.58 -18.44
N ALA A 86 -21.23 4.23 -17.18
CA ALA A 86 -22.26 3.24 -16.83
C ALA A 86 -23.68 3.80 -17.02
N LEU A 87 -23.89 5.10 -16.80
CA LEU A 87 -25.18 5.78 -17.01
C LEU A 87 -25.46 6.09 -18.48
N ALA A 88 -24.42 6.17 -19.32
CA ALA A 88 -24.53 6.39 -20.75
C ALA A 88 -24.74 5.11 -21.58
N ALA A 89 -24.74 3.94 -20.92
CA ALA A 89 -24.97 2.61 -21.52
C ALA A 89 -26.41 2.14 -21.26
#